data_AF-A0A022WEJ6-F1
#
_entry.id   AF-A0A022WEJ6-F1
#
_cell.length_a   1.000
_cell.length_b   1.000
_cell.length_c   1.000
_cell.angle_alpha   90.00
_cell.angle_beta   90.00
_cell.angle_gamma   90.00
#
_symmetry.space_group_name_H-M   'P 1'
#
loop_
_entity.id
_entity.type
_entity.pdbx_description
1 polymer ?
#
loop_
_entity_poly.entity_id
_entity_poly.type
_entity_poly.pdbx_seq_one_letter_code
_entity_poly.pdbx_strand_id
1 'polypeptide(L)'
;MKLASLLVVPLMLAVPTIAFEQSAIQTLRVATTAAGAYHSKFPQALSEGPEAAISNINSATARAADEAKAAMTGLTVQSQSNKGQCHQLAGALKGYFDAMTTLSHDATNPAVFCSKNIDRLGPSMGWNLRLVRYGIEPYAATLKRDCKDGEKLVAGLAGGYKIVVDSLEQAQAMLESPQGKCKQ
;
A
#
# COMPACT_ATOMS: atom_id res chain seq x y z
N MET A 1 44.00 46.16 36.36
CA MET A 1 42.82 45.55 37.01
C MET A 1 41.59 45.85 36.16
N LYS A 2 40.84 44.81 35.74
CA LYS A 2 39.40 44.77 35.42
C LYS A 2 38.88 45.68 34.27
N LEU A 3 37.97 45.28 33.38
CA LEU A 3 37.24 44.03 33.11
C LEU A 3 36.63 44.23 31.71
N ALA A 4 36.80 43.26 30.81
CA ALA A 4 36.09 43.20 29.54
C ALA A 4 34.64 42.79 29.80
N SER A 5 33.67 43.65 29.44
CA SER A 5 32.26 43.28 29.44
C SER A 5 31.92 42.59 28.13
N LEU A 6 31.70 41.28 28.25
CA LEU A 6 31.04 40.44 27.26
C LEU A 6 29.61 40.94 27.01
N LEU A 7 29.30 41.21 25.74
CA LEU A 7 27.93 41.08 25.23
C LEU A 7 27.90 39.84 24.33
N VAL A 8 27.60 38.69 24.95
CA VAL A 8 27.23 37.47 24.25
C VAL A 8 25.80 37.67 23.75
N VAL A 9 25.67 38.08 22.50
CA VAL A 9 24.43 37.89 21.75
C VAL A 9 24.34 36.40 21.44
N PRO A 10 23.30 35.67 21.87
CA PRO A 10 23.10 34.33 21.38
C PRO A 10 22.68 34.46 19.91
N LEU A 11 23.62 34.19 19.01
CA LEU A 11 23.33 33.91 17.62
C LEU A 11 22.47 32.63 17.64
N MET A 12 21.15 32.80 17.68
CA MET A 12 20.20 31.74 17.36
C MET A 12 20.52 31.35 15.92
N LEU A 13 21.36 30.32 15.77
CA LEU A 13 21.47 29.53 14.56
C LEU A 13 20.07 29.01 14.30
N ALA A 14 19.30 29.76 13.51
CA ALA A 14 18.18 29.23 12.78
C ALA A 14 18.79 28.13 11.88
N VAL A 15 18.84 26.91 12.41
CA VAL A 15 18.91 25.72 11.59
C VAL A 15 17.73 25.89 10.65
N PRO A 16 17.93 26.09 9.34
CA PRO A 16 16.82 25.96 8.44
C PRO A 16 16.32 24.55 8.72
N THR A 17 15.11 24.42 9.25
CA THR A 17 14.33 23.21 9.06
C THR A 17 14.22 23.09 7.54
N ILE A 18 15.22 22.43 6.94
CA ILE A 18 15.13 21.92 5.59
C ILE A 18 13.97 20.94 5.72
N ALA A 19 12.76 21.43 5.41
CA ALA A 19 11.65 20.58 5.11
C ALA A 19 12.12 19.78 3.90
N PHE A 20 12.78 18.65 4.15
CA PHE A 20 13.09 17.68 3.13
C PHE A 20 11.73 17.33 2.53
N GLU A 21 11.48 17.78 1.30
CA GLU A 21 10.37 17.26 0.52
C GLU A 21 10.42 15.75 0.63
N GLN A 22 9.33 15.13 1.12
CA GLN A 22 9.24 13.69 1.19
C GLN A 22 9.51 13.15 -0.22
N SER A 23 10.52 12.29 -0.35
CA SER A 23 10.82 11.68 -1.64
C SER A 23 9.61 10.89 -2.11
N ALA A 24 9.32 10.89 -3.42
CA ALA A 24 8.22 10.11 -3.97
C ALA A 24 8.29 8.64 -3.52
N ILE A 25 9.50 8.07 -3.47
CA ILE A 25 9.77 6.71 -2.97
C ILE A 25 9.33 6.55 -1.50
N GLN A 26 9.63 7.52 -0.63
CA GLN A 26 9.24 7.48 0.77
C GLN A 26 7.72 7.54 0.93
N THR A 27 7.05 8.42 0.20
CA THR A 27 5.59 8.55 0.21
C THR A 27 4.93 7.24 -0.24
N LEU A 28 5.38 6.70 -1.38
CA LEU A 28 4.92 5.42 -1.93
C LEU A 28 5.13 4.26 -0.95
N ARG A 29 6.28 4.23 -0.25
CA ARG A 29 6.60 3.18 0.73
C ARG A 29 5.67 3.24 1.94
N VAL A 30 5.48 4.43 2.52
CA VAL A 30 4.57 4.63 3.66
C VAL A 30 3.17 4.20 3.27
N ALA A 31 2.73 4.60 2.07
CA ALA A 31 1.41 4.28 1.56
C ALA A 31 1.18 2.77 1.45
N THR A 32 2.09 2.09 0.77
CA THR A 32 2.03 0.65 0.56
C THR A 32 2.08 -0.12 1.87
N THR A 33 2.90 0.33 2.83
CA THR A 33 2.99 -0.27 4.16
C THR A 33 1.68 -0.10 4.93
N ALA A 34 1.08 1.09 4.87
CA ALA A 34 -0.20 1.36 5.52
C ALA A 34 -1.29 0.45 4.93
N ALA A 35 -1.45 0.43 3.61
CA ALA A 35 -2.41 -0.44 2.93
C ALA A 35 -2.24 -1.91 3.32
N GLY A 36 -1.02 -2.44 3.29
CA GLY A 36 -0.72 -3.81 3.74
C GLY A 36 -1.10 -4.08 5.20
N ALA A 37 -0.83 -3.14 6.10
CA ALA A 37 -1.18 -3.26 7.52
C ALA A 37 -2.68 -3.20 7.80
N TYR A 38 -3.48 -2.56 6.94
CA TYR A 38 -4.94 -2.61 7.06
C TYR A 38 -5.48 -3.97 6.61
N HIS A 39 -5.00 -4.49 5.47
CA HIS A 39 -5.40 -5.80 4.97
C HIS A 39 -4.95 -6.94 5.89
N SER A 40 -3.81 -6.82 6.59
CA SER A 40 -3.38 -7.84 7.56
C SER A 40 -4.30 -7.99 8.78
N LYS A 41 -5.20 -7.03 9.01
CA LYS A 41 -6.22 -7.10 10.07
C LYS A 41 -7.49 -7.82 9.62
N PHE A 42 -7.57 -8.20 8.35
CA PHE A 42 -8.74 -8.88 7.80
C PHE A 42 -9.09 -10.18 8.54
N PRO A 43 -8.15 -11.09 8.90
CA PRO A 43 -8.48 -12.30 9.66
C PRO A 43 -9.18 -12.02 10.99
N GLN A 44 -8.77 -10.96 11.68
CA GLN A 44 -9.41 -10.53 12.92
C GLN A 44 -10.79 -9.95 12.64
N ALA A 45 -10.91 -9.08 11.63
CA ALA A 45 -12.19 -8.51 11.21
C ALA A 45 -13.20 -9.60 10.75
N LEU A 46 -12.71 -10.70 10.16
CA LEU A 46 -13.53 -11.86 9.83
C LEU A 46 -14.13 -12.52 11.08
N SER A 47 -13.34 -12.66 12.14
CA SER A 47 -13.81 -13.23 13.41
C SER A 47 -14.87 -12.36 14.10
N GLU A 48 -14.86 -11.06 13.83
CA GLU A 48 -15.81 -10.08 14.36
C GLU A 48 -17.12 -10.02 13.55
N GLY A 49 -17.10 -10.50 12.31
CA GLY A 49 -18.27 -10.61 11.45
C GLY A 49 -18.16 -9.85 10.12
N PRO A 50 -19.14 -10.03 9.23
CA PRO A 50 -19.05 -9.54 7.85
C PRO A 50 -19.01 -8.01 7.74
N GLU A 51 -19.68 -7.26 8.62
CA GLU A 51 -19.63 -5.80 8.61
C GLU A 51 -18.24 -5.27 8.97
N ALA A 52 -17.56 -5.91 9.93
CA ALA A 52 -16.19 -5.57 10.30
C ALA A 52 -15.23 -5.88 9.15
N ALA A 53 -15.40 -7.03 8.50
CA ALA A 53 -14.64 -7.44 7.31
C ALA A 53 -14.80 -6.45 6.14
N ILE A 54 -16.03 -6.05 5.81
CA ILE A 54 -16.32 -5.07 4.75
C ILE A 54 -15.72 -3.70 5.10
N SER A 55 -15.87 -3.25 6.36
CA SER A 55 -15.31 -1.99 6.84
C SER A 55 -13.78 -1.97 6.75
N ASN A 56 -13.14 -3.09 7.11
CA ASN A 56 -11.70 -3.25 7.00
C ASN A 56 -11.24 -3.13 5.54
N ILE A 57 -11.89 -3.85 4.62
CA ILE A 57 -11.58 -3.78 3.19
C ILE A 57 -11.75 -2.37 2.65
N ASN A 58 -12.88 -1.71 2.92
CA ASN A 58 -13.15 -0.38 2.38
C ASN A 58 -12.18 0.67 2.93
N SER A 59 -11.80 0.55 4.22
CA SER A 59 -10.82 1.45 4.84
C SER A 59 -9.42 1.27 4.24
N ALA A 60 -9.02 0.03 3.96
CA ALA A 60 -7.76 -0.27 3.31
C ALA A 60 -7.74 0.28 1.87
N THR A 61 -8.83 0.06 1.12
CA THR A 61 -9.03 0.55 -0.24
C THR A 61 -8.98 2.08 -0.32
N ALA A 62 -9.73 2.78 0.54
CA ALA A 62 -9.77 4.24 0.56
C ALA A 62 -8.39 4.84 0.83
N ARG A 63 -7.68 4.25 1.80
CA ARG A 63 -6.33 4.71 2.17
C ARG A 63 -5.31 4.46 1.06
N ALA A 64 -5.33 3.29 0.43
CA ALA A 64 -4.48 3.00 -0.73
C ALA A 64 -4.77 3.94 -1.91
N ALA A 65 -6.04 4.27 -2.16
CA ALA A 65 -6.45 5.19 -3.23
C ALA A 65 -5.99 6.63 -2.98
N ASP A 66 -6.21 7.15 -1.77
CA ASP A 66 -5.81 8.51 -1.39
C ASP A 66 -4.28 8.67 -1.45
N GLU A 67 -3.55 7.67 -0.99
CA GLU A 67 -2.10 7.71 -0.94
C GLU A 67 -1.45 7.46 -2.32
N ALA A 68 -2.05 6.62 -3.18
CA ALA A 68 -1.64 6.49 -4.59
C ALA A 68 -1.88 7.78 -5.37
N LYS A 69 -3.02 8.44 -5.16
CA LYS A 69 -3.33 9.75 -5.75
C LYS A 69 -2.32 10.81 -5.30
N ALA A 70 -2.02 10.87 -3.99
CA ALA A 70 -1.03 11.80 -3.44
C ALA A 70 0.35 11.59 -4.07
N ALA A 71 0.78 10.33 -4.23
CA ALA A 71 2.05 10.00 -4.86
C ALA A 71 2.10 10.37 -6.36
N MET A 72 0.98 10.23 -7.09
CA MET A 72 0.88 10.66 -8.49
C MET A 72 0.99 12.18 -8.66
N THR A 73 0.45 12.95 -7.71
CA THR A 73 0.48 14.43 -7.74
C THR A 73 1.78 15.04 -7.22
N GLY A 74 2.65 14.27 -6.56
CA GLY A 74 3.84 14.75 -5.84
C GLY A 74 5.18 14.29 -6.42
N LEU A 75 5.26 13.90 -7.70
CA LEU A 75 6.49 13.40 -8.32
C LEU A 75 7.54 14.52 -8.56
N THR A 76 8.13 15.07 -7.50
CA THR A 76 9.43 15.75 -7.60
C THR A 76 10.54 14.69 -7.63
N VAL A 77 11.32 14.68 -8.71
CA VAL A 77 12.41 13.72 -8.96
C VAL A 77 13.49 13.91 -7.89
N GLN A 78 13.74 12.90 -7.04
CA GLN A 78 14.93 12.86 -6.20
C GLN A 78 15.96 11.88 -6.80
N SER A 79 17.20 12.35 -6.84
CA SER A 79 18.34 11.76 -7.55
C SER A 79 18.58 10.27 -7.24
N GLN A 80 19.16 9.58 -8.23
CA GLN A 80 19.43 8.14 -8.36
C GLN A 80 20.27 7.48 -7.24
N SER A 81 20.56 8.16 -6.13
CA SER A 81 21.53 7.73 -5.12
C SER A 81 20.93 6.99 -3.91
N ASN A 82 19.60 6.94 -3.74
CA ASN A 82 19.02 6.41 -2.51
C ASN A 82 18.65 4.92 -2.56
N LYS A 83 19.66 4.07 -2.84
CA LYS A 83 19.53 2.61 -2.96
C LYS A 83 18.76 1.97 -1.79
N GLY A 84 18.95 2.48 -0.57
CA GLY A 84 18.22 2.00 0.61
C GLY A 84 16.71 2.21 0.51
N GLN A 85 16.26 3.38 0.08
CA GLN A 85 14.83 3.68 -0.08
C GLN A 85 14.21 2.86 -1.22
N CYS A 86 14.93 2.64 -2.32
CA CYS A 86 14.50 1.81 -3.43
C CYS A 86 14.20 0.37 -3.03
N HIS A 87 15.12 -0.28 -2.29
CA HIS A 87 14.89 -1.64 -1.79
C HIS A 87 13.77 -1.69 -0.75
N GLN A 88 13.62 -0.66 0.07
CA GLN A 88 12.53 -0.57 1.05
C GLN A 88 11.17 -0.43 0.36
N LEU A 89 11.07 0.35 -0.72
CA LEU A 89 9.85 0.44 -1.52
C LEU A 89 9.51 -0.90 -2.18
N ALA A 90 10.49 -1.56 -2.80
CA ALA A 90 10.29 -2.90 -3.36
C ALA A 90 9.85 -3.92 -2.30
N GLY A 91 10.45 -3.88 -1.10
CA GLY A 91 10.03 -4.71 0.03
C GLY A 91 8.61 -4.42 0.49
N ALA A 92 8.22 -3.16 0.58
CA ALA A 92 6.85 -2.77 0.93
C ALA A 92 5.84 -3.28 -0.10
N LEU A 93 6.13 -3.14 -1.40
CA LEU A 93 5.29 -3.66 -2.48
C LEU A 93 5.10 -5.17 -2.38
N LYS A 94 6.16 -5.92 -2.08
CA LYS A 94 6.06 -7.36 -1.87
C LYS A 94 5.12 -7.69 -0.71
N GLY A 95 5.29 -7.03 0.45
CA GLY A 95 4.41 -7.23 1.61
C GLY A 95 2.95 -6.86 1.32
N TYR A 96 2.71 -5.84 0.50
CA TYR A 96 1.36 -5.49 0.05
C TYR A 96 0.75 -6.58 -0.84
N PHE A 97 1.50 -7.13 -1.79
CA PHE A 97 1.04 -8.27 -2.60
C PHE A 97 0.69 -9.49 -1.75
N ASP A 98 1.53 -9.81 -0.77
CA ASP A 98 1.29 -10.93 0.15
C ASP A 98 0.01 -10.71 0.98
N ALA A 99 -0.21 -9.48 1.47
CA ALA A 99 -1.41 -9.11 2.22
C ALA A 99 -2.69 -9.19 1.37
N MET A 100 -2.63 -8.76 0.11
CA MET A 100 -3.76 -8.80 -0.82
C MET A 100 -4.07 -10.22 -1.29
N THR A 101 -3.04 -11.06 -1.45
CA THR A 101 -3.21 -12.50 -1.72
C THR A 101 -3.90 -13.18 -0.54
N THR A 102 -3.45 -12.88 0.68
CA THR A 102 -4.09 -13.38 1.92
C THR A 102 -5.54 -12.93 2.01
N LEU A 103 -5.82 -11.64 1.78
CA LEU A 103 -7.18 -11.10 1.72
C LEU A 103 -8.07 -11.88 0.75
N SER A 104 -7.59 -12.16 -0.47
CA SER A 104 -8.38 -12.86 -1.48
C SER A 104 -8.74 -14.29 -1.06
N HIS A 105 -7.80 -14.99 -0.40
CA HIS A 105 -8.02 -16.32 0.16
C HIS A 105 -9.01 -16.30 1.33
N ASP A 106 -8.83 -15.35 2.24
CA ASP A 106 -9.67 -15.22 3.42
C ASP A 106 -11.09 -14.77 3.07
N ALA A 107 -11.24 -13.90 2.07
CA ALA A 107 -12.54 -13.42 1.59
C ALA A 107 -13.34 -14.53 0.88
N THR A 108 -12.65 -15.56 0.36
CA THR A 108 -13.26 -16.75 -0.23
C THR A 108 -13.37 -17.91 0.77
N ASN A 109 -13.19 -17.65 2.07
CA ASN A 109 -13.47 -18.63 3.11
C ASN A 109 -14.99 -18.89 3.21
N PRO A 110 -15.47 -20.15 3.06
CA PRO A 110 -16.89 -20.49 3.14
C PRO A 110 -17.59 -20.01 4.42
N ALA A 111 -16.89 -19.98 5.56
CA ALA A 111 -17.46 -19.49 6.81
C ALA A 111 -17.81 -17.98 6.77
N VAL A 112 -17.11 -17.23 5.92
CA VAL A 112 -17.25 -15.78 5.77
C VAL A 112 -18.23 -15.43 4.68
N PHE A 113 -18.05 -15.97 3.48
CA PHE A 113 -18.96 -15.61 2.38
C PHE A 113 -20.31 -16.30 2.50
N CYS A 114 -20.45 -17.43 3.22
CA CYS A 114 -21.77 -17.98 3.57
C CYS A 114 -22.50 -17.28 4.72
N SER A 115 -21.96 -16.18 5.23
CA SER A 115 -22.74 -15.24 6.01
C SER A 115 -23.72 -14.46 5.11
N LYS A 116 -24.72 -13.76 5.69
CA LYS A 116 -25.82 -13.09 4.98
C LYS A 116 -25.42 -11.93 4.02
N ASN A 117 -24.15 -11.79 3.63
CA ASN A 117 -23.59 -10.58 3.00
C ASN A 117 -22.76 -10.82 1.71
N ILE A 118 -22.96 -11.93 0.99
CA ILE A 118 -22.29 -12.27 -0.30
C ILE A 118 -22.25 -11.11 -1.31
N ASP A 119 -23.37 -10.41 -1.46
CA ASP A 119 -23.58 -9.40 -2.51
C ASP A 119 -22.63 -8.20 -2.38
N ARG A 120 -22.01 -8.04 -1.21
CA ARG A 120 -21.24 -6.84 -0.84
C ARG A 120 -19.73 -7.04 -0.98
N LEU A 121 -19.23 -8.27 -1.00
CA LEU A 121 -17.78 -8.54 -1.02
C LEU A 121 -17.20 -8.63 -2.43
N GLY A 122 -17.96 -9.14 -3.41
CA GLY A 122 -17.53 -9.19 -4.82
C GLY A 122 -17.08 -7.82 -5.37
N PRO A 123 -17.93 -6.76 -5.24
CA PRO A 123 -17.55 -5.41 -5.63
C PRO A 123 -16.29 -4.89 -4.91
N SER A 124 -16.14 -5.20 -3.62
CA SER A 124 -14.95 -4.82 -2.85
C SER A 124 -13.69 -5.53 -3.37
N MET A 125 -13.75 -6.80 -3.79
CA MET A 125 -12.62 -7.48 -4.43
C MET A 125 -12.27 -6.86 -5.79
N GLY A 126 -13.27 -6.50 -6.60
CA GLY A 126 -13.05 -5.78 -7.86
C GLY A 126 -12.34 -4.43 -7.67
N TRP A 127 -12.67 -3.69 -6.60
CA TRP A 127 -11.96 -2.47 -6.23
C TRP A 127 -10.50 -2.73 -5.82
N ASN A 128 -10.23 -3.79 -5.06
CA ASN A 128 -8.88 -4.18 -4.66
C ASN A 128 -8.02 -4.60 -5.87
N LEU A 129 -8.60 -5.36 -6.80
CA LEU A 129 -7.97 -5.70 -8.07
C LEU A 129 -7.61 -4.45 -8.87
N ARG A 130 -8.54 -3.48 -8.92
CA ARG A 130 -8.31 -2.19 -9.57
C ARG A 130 -7.14 -1.45 -8.92
N LEU A 131 -7.07 -1.40 -7.59
CA LEU A 131 -5.97 -0.76 -6.87
C LEU A 131 -4.62 -1.41 -7.14
N VAL A 132 -4.54 -2.74 -7.19
CA VAL A 132 -3.28 -3.44 -7.51
C VAL A 132 -2.84 -3.10 -8.93
N ARG A 133 -3.77 -3.08 -9.90
CA ARG A 133 -3.49 -2.78 -11.31
C ARG A 133 -3.06 -1.33 -11.55
N TYR A 134 -3.82 -0.37 -11.03
CA TYR A 134 -3.49 1.06 -11.16
C TYR A 134 -2.33 1.46 -10.27
N GLY A 135 -2.17 0.79 -9.14
CA GLY A 135 -1.11 1.04 -8.18
C GLY A 135 0.24 0.62 -8.72
N ILE A 136 0.38 -0.47 -9.49
CA ILE A 136 1.74 -0.94 -9.80
C ILE A 136 2.49 -0.10 -10.83
N GLU A 137 1.79 0.50 -11.79
CA GLU A 137 2.41 1.19 -12.92
C GLU A 137 3.20 2.45 -12.48
N PRO A 138 2.64 3.35 -11.65
CA PRO A 138 3.38 4.48 -11.11
C PRO A 138 4.58 4.07 -10.24
N TYR A 139 4.47 2.95 -9.52
CA TYR A 139 5.53 2.45 -8.65
C TYR A 139 6.67 1.85 -9.48
N ALA A 140 6.36 1.09 -10.53
CA ALA A 140 7.34 0.56 -11.47
C ALA A 140 8.05 1.69 -12.22
N ALA A 141 7.31 2.71 -12.68
CA ALA A 141 7.88 3.90 -13.31
C ALA A 141 8.82 4.64 -12.35
N THR A 142 8.41 4.82 -11.08
CA THR A 142 9.23 5.46 -10.05
C THR A 142 10.51 4.68 -9.77
N LEU A 143 10.41 3.35 -9.58
CA LEU A 143 11.59 2.50 -9.38
C LEU A 143 12.56 2.59 -10.55
N LYS A 144 12.08 2.50 -11.79
CA LYS A 144 12.94 2.60 -12.99
C LYS A 144 13.60 3.97 -13.14
N ARG A 145 12.87 5.04 -12.84
CA ARG A 145 13.35 6.43 -12.97
C ARG A 145 14.37 6.78 -11.88
N ASP A 146 14.08 6.42 -10.63
CA ASP A 146 14.77 6.96 -9.45
C ASP A 146 15.76 5.96 -8.83
N CYS A 147 15.77 4.69 -9.25
CA CYS A 147 16.66 3.66 -8.70
C CYS A 147 17.64 3.14 -9.75
N LYS A 148 18.94 3.13 -9.40
CA LYS A 148 20.01 2.61 -10.27
C LYS A 148 19.79 1.17 -10.72
N ASP A 149 19.19 0.33 -9.88
CA ASP A 149 18.80 -1.05 -10.16
C ASP A 149 17.29 -1.22 -10.35
N GLY A 150 16.57 -0.14 -10.68
CA GLY A 150 15.12 -0.09 -10.81
C GLY A 150 14.51 -1.16 -11.71
N GLU A 151 15.11 -1.40 -12.88
CA GLU A 151 14.69 -2.48 -13.80
C GLU A 151 14.73 -3.86 -13.14
N LYS A 152 15.81 -4.15 -12.39
CA LYS A 152 15.96 -5.41 -11.65
C LYS A 152 14.94 -5.51 -10.52
N LEU A 153 14.69 -4.41 -9.80
CA LEU A 153 13.69 -4.37 -8.73
C LEU A 153 12.28 -4.65 -9.27
N VAL A 154 11.91 -4.02 -10.39
CA VAL A 154 10.61 -4.25 -11.04
C VAL A 154 10.49 -5.69 -11.52
N ALA A 155 11.53 -6.25 -12.15
CA ALA A 155 11.53 -7.65 -12.57
C ALA A 155 11.33 -8.62 -11.37
N GLY A 156 11.95 -8.32 -10.22
CA GLY A 156 11.78 -9.10 -9.00
C GLY A 156 10.36 -9.05 -8.39
N LEU A 157 9.57 -8.02 -8.72
CA LEU A 157 8.19 -7.85 -8.26
C LEU A 157 7.17 -8.53 -9.17
N ALA A 158 7.50 -8.79 -10.44
CA ALA A 158 6.56 -9.27 -11.46
C ALA A 158 5.85 -10.59 -11.07
N GLY A 159 6.58 -11.53 -10.47
CA GLY A 159 6.00 -12.79 -10.00
C GLY A 159 4.96 -12.59 -8.90
N GLY A 160 5.28 -11.79 -7.89
CA GLY A 160 4.35 -11.45 -6.80
C GLY A 160 3.13 -10.69 -7.31
N TYR A 161 3.33 -9.72 -8.22
CA TYR A 161 2.24 -9.00 -8.87
C TYR A 161 1.29 -9.92 -9.63
N LYS A 162 1.82 -10.88 -10.39
CA LYS A 162 0.98 -11.86 -11.10
C LYS A 162 0.15 -12.69 -10.13
N ILE A 163 0.76 -13.21 -9.06
CA ILE A 163 0.07 -14.01 -8.04
C ILE A 163 -1.10 -13.23 -7.45
N VAL A 164 -0.87 -12.00 -6.97
CA VAL A 164 -1.94 -11.21 -6.35
C VAL A 164 -3.07 -10.88 -7.32
N VAL A 165 -2.76 -10.58 -8.59
CA VAL A 165 -3.79 -10.31 -9.62
C VAL A 165 -4.64 -11.55 -9.86
N ASP A 166 -3.99 -12.71 -10.10
CA ASP A 166 -4.70 -13.97 -10.35
C ASP A 166 -5.59 -14.34 -9.15
N SER A 167 -5.09 -14.19 -7.91
CA SER A 167 -5.85 -14.51 -6.70
C SER A 167 -7.05 -13.58 -6.49
N LEU A 168 -6.91 -12.27 -6.73
CA LEU A 168 -8.01 -11.31 -6.64
C LEU A 168 -9.06 -11.53 -7.74
N GLU A 169 -8.65 -11.86 -8.97
CA GLU A 169 -9.57 -12.22 -10.06
C GLU A 169 -10.37 -13.47 -9.74
N GLN A 170 -9.69 -14.51 -9.24
CA GLN A 170 -10.34 -15.75 -8.83
C GLN A 170 -11.34 -15.50 -7.69
N ALA A 171 -10.95 -14.71 -6.68
CA ALA A 171 -11.82 -14.36 -5.56
C ALA A 171 -13.05 -13.56 -6.01
N GLN A 172 -12.86 -12.55 -6.87
CA GLN A 172 -13.97 -11.79 -7.43
C GLN A 172 -14.93 -12.69 -8.20
N ALA A 173 -14.40 -13.51 -9.12
CA ALA A 173 -15.21 -14.41 -9.94
C ALA A 173 -16.01 -15.40 -9.08
N MET A 174 -15.40 -15.95 -8.03
CA MET A 174 -16.06 -16.86 -7.11
C MET A 174 -17.20 -16.17 -6.36
N LEU A 175 -16.96 -14.99 -5.79
CA LEU A 175 -17.94 -14.23 -5.00
C LEU A 175 -19.11 -13.70 -5.85
N GLU A 176 -18.87 -13.39 -7.12
CA GLU A 176 -19.91 -12.92 -8.04
C GLU A 176 -20.66 -14.08 -8.73
N SER A 177 -20.16 -15.32 -8.64
CA SER A 177 -20.78 -16.48 -9.27
C SER A 177 -22.00 -17.01 -8.50
N PRO A 178 -22.91 -17.74 -9.18
CA PRO A 178 -23.98 -18.48 -8.51
C PRO A 178 -23.48 -19.53 -7.51
N GLN A 179 -22.25 -20.05 -7.70
CA GLN A 179 -21.62 -21.03 -6.80
C GLN A 179 -21.09 -20.37 -5.52
N GLY A 180 -20.79 -19.07 -5.59
CA GLY A 180 -20.54 -18.22 -4.43
C GLY A 180 -21.80 -17.92 -3.62
N LYS A 181 -23.00 -18.19 -4.16
CA LYS A 181 -24.25 -18.06 -3.39
C LYS A 181 -24.40 -19.27 -2.46
N CYS A 182 -24.32 -19.02 -1.17
CA CYS A 182 -24.49 -20.10 -0.20
C CYS A 182 -25.92 -20.61 -0.22
N LYS A 183 -26.06 -21.95 -0.15
CA LYS A 183 -27.36 -22.60 -0.11
C LYS A 183 -28.13 -22.07 1.11
N GLN A 184 -29.32 -21.54 0.86
CA GLN A 184 -30.25 -21.11 1.91
C GLN A 184 -30.68 -22.28 2.78
#